data_AF-A0A8T1TWN5-F1
#
_entry.id   AF-A0A8T1TWN5-F1
#
_cell.length_a   1.000
_cell.length_b   1.000
_cell.length_c   1.000
_cell.angle_alpha   90.00
_cell.angle_beta   90.00
_cell.angle_gamma   90.00
#
_symmetry.space_group_name_H-M   'P 1'
#
loop_
_entity.id
_entity.type
_entity.pdbx_description
1 polymer ?
#
loop_
_entity_poly.entity_id
_entity_poly.type
_entity_poly.pdbx_seq_one_letter_code
_entity_poly.pdbx_strand_id
1 'polypeptide(L)'
;MLAKRRHPVLEWKAAAQWHADNAAGWAAAEQEQKHHEEIATEKSARRERKTKRKAQRQFTKQKETEFRALLEEYSVAIIKSEKRTELLTRFSIDNRSIEKRKLAAIETAKRADQLRDAAEKITQLEKRDEEEKQVTLDKLQQCMEASNEMGRRYGLLPAINTPAAAPAEEQDETSTVLILRVNNAPLPSDTEASRTPGPSMLTAKRQYFTLNLKRCKHVEELRAFTWDGTSSSTPEYQR
;
A
#
# COMPACT_ATOMS: atom_id res chain seq x y z
N MET A 1 61.37 100.11 87.15
CA MET A 1 60.56 99.00 86.59
C MET A 1 59.16 99.05 87.20
N LEU A 2 58.25 99.84 86.62
CA LEU A 2 56.83 99.78 86.95
C LEU A 2 56.13 99.23 85.71
N ALA A 3 55.96 97.91 85.69
CA ALA A 3 55.04 97.28 84.75
C ALA A 3 53.69 97.99 84.93
N LYS A 4 53.26 98.74 83.89
CA LYS A 4 51.98 99.44 83.88
C LYS A 4 50.93 98.40 84.29
N ARG A 5 50.37 98.54 85.50
CA ARG A 5 49.34 97.64 86.01
C ARG A 5 48.14 97.78 85.08
N ARG A 6 48.06 96.90 84.10
CA ARG A 6 46.93 96.81 83.16
C ARG A 6 45.71 96.46 83.98
N HIS A 7 44.73 97.35 83.98
CA HIS A 7 43.50 97.16 84.75
C HIS A 7 42.60 96.20 83.95
N PRO A 8 42.40 94.95 84.41
CA PRO A 8 41.78 93.90 83.60
C PRO A 8 40.38 94.27 83.08
N VAL A 9 39.63 95.06 83.86
CA VAL A 9 38.30 95.55 83.45
C VAL A 9 38.36 96.52 82.26
N LEU A 10 39.42 97.33 82.14
CA LEU A 10 39.55 98.28 81.02
C LEU A 10 39.98 97.56 79.74
N GLU A 11 40.84 96.54 79.85
CA GLU A 11 41.17 95.67 78.71
C GLU A 11 39.94 94.91 78.23
N TRP A 12 39.12 94.41 79.15
CA TRP A 12 37.86 93.74 78.80
C TRP A 12 36.86 94.68 78.13
N LYS A 13 36.71 95.92 78.62
CA LYS A 13 35.85 96.94 77.98
C LYS A 13 36.34 97.31 76.58
N ALA A 14 37.66 97.47 76.41
CA ALA A 14 38.24 97.75 75.10
C ALA A 14 38.07 96.58 74.12
N ALA A 15 38.23 95.33 74.59
CA ALA A 15 37.96 94.14 73.79
C ALA A 15 36.48 94.02 73.44
N ALA A 16 35.57 94.26 74.39
CA ALA A 16 34.13 94.24 74.15
C ALA A 16 33.69 95.30 73.13
N GLN A 17 34.27 96.50 73.21
CA GLN A 17 34.01 97.57 72.24
C GLN A 17 34.57 97.22 70.85
N TRP A 18 35.79 96.67 70.78
CA TRP A 18 36.35 96.18 69.51
C TRP A 18 35.49 95.07 68.88
N HIS A 19 34.98 94.12 69.68
CA HIS A 19 34.06 93.09 69.21
C HIS A 19 32.73 93.68 68.74
N ALA A 20 32.18 94.68 69.43
CA ALA A 20 30.96 95.36 69.00
C ALA A 20 31.18 96.11 67.67
N ASP A 21 32.30 96.82 67.52
CA ASP A 21 32.64 97.57 66.31
C ASP A 21 32.91 96.66 65.11
N ASN A 22 33.43 95.44 65.34
CA ASN A 22 33.72 94.45 64.29
C ASN A 22 32.63 93.37 64.13
N ALA A 23 31.58 93.37 64.96
CA ALA A 23 30.54 92.32 64.97
C ALA A 23 29.87 92.14 63.61
N ALA A 24 29.60 93.25 62.91
CA ALA A 24 29.01 93.23 61.57
C ALA A 24 29.93 92.55 60.54
N GLY A 25 31.25 92.75 60.65
CA GLY A 25 32.23 92.10 59.77
C GLY A 25 32.35 90.60 60.04
N TRP A 26 32.34 90.18 61.30
CA TRP A 26 32.33 88.76 61.67
C TRP A 26 31.04 88.07 61.25
N ALA A 27 29.88 88.72 61.43
CA ALA A 27 28.60 88.19 60.98
C ALA A 27 28.53 88.08 59.45
N ALA A 28 29.06 89.06 58.71
CA ALA A 28 29.15 89.01 57.25
C ALA A 28 30.07 87.86 56.77
N ALA A 29 31.23 87.67 57.40
CA ALA A 29 32.15 86.58 57.09
C ALA A 29 31.55 85.20 57.40
N GLU A 30 30.82 85.06 58.51
CA GLU A 30 30.14 83.81 58.87
C GLU A 30 29.00 83.48 57.88
N GLN A 31 28.25 84.49 57.43
CA GLN A 31 27.22 84.31 56.40
C GLN A 31 27.82 83.93 55.05
N GLU A 32 28.93 84.55 54.65
CA GLU A 32 29.63 84.21 53.42
C GLU A 32 30.18 82.78 53.45
N GLN A 33 30.73 82.34 54.59
CA GLN A 33 31.14 80.94 54.79
C GLN A 33 29.97 79.97 54.66
N LYS A 34 28.84 80.23 55.32
CA LYS A 34 27.63 79.39 55.21
C LYS A 34 27.15 79.29 53.77
N HIS A 35 27.10 80.42 53.06
CA HIS A 35 26.71 80.44 51.65
C HIS A 35 27.68 79.64 50.76
N HIS A 36 28.99 79.71 51.02
CA HIS A 36 29.97 78.87 50.32
C HIS A 36 29.81 77.38 50.62
N GLU A 37 29.53 77.00 51.87
CA GLU A 37 29.25 75.63 52.28
C GLU A 37 27.97 75.08 51.63
N GLU A 38 26.90 75.88 51.58
CA GLU A 38 25.65 75.55 50.89
C GLU A 38 25.91 75.29 49.39
N ILE A 39 26.67 76.16 48.72
CA ILE A 39 27.05 75.94 47.32
C ILE A 39 27.90 74.68 47.15
N ALA A 40 28.83 74.41 48.07
CA ALA A 40 29.70 73.24 48.01
C ALA A 40 28.91 71.93 48.19
N THR A 41 27.96 71.92 49.12
CA THR A 41 27.07 70.77 49.37
C THR A 41 26.08 70.56 48.22
N GLU A 42 25.54 71.62 47.61
CA GLU A 42 24.72 71.48 46.42
C GLU A 42 25.52 70.90 45.24
N LYS A 43 26.75 71.40 45.03
CA LYS A 43 27.65 70.88 43.98
C LYS A 43 27.98 69.41 44.21
N SER A 44 28.23 68.98 45.44
CA SER A 44 28.51 67.58 45.77
C SER A 44 27.27 66.70 45.54
N ALA A 45 26.09 67.14 46.00
CA ALA A 45 24.82 66.45 45.77
C ALA A 45 24.51 66.30 44.27
N ARG A 46 24.80 67.33 43.45
CA ARG A 46 24.63 67.25 41.99
C ARG A 46 25.57 66.22 41.36
N ARG A 47 26.82 66.12 41.82
CA ARG A 47 27.77 65.10 41.36
C ARG A 47 27.29 63.69 41.74
N GLU A 48 26.80 63.51 42.96
CA GLU A 48 26.25 62.23 43.43
C GLU A 48 25.01 61.80 42.62
N ARG A 49 24.09 62.71 42.32
CA ARG A 49 22.94 62.40 41.44
C ARG A 49 23.40 61.98 40.05
N LYS A 50 24.45 62.60 39.53
CA LYS A 50 25.03 62.24 38.22
C LYS A 50 25.67 60.85 38.25
N THR A 51 26.40 60.49 39.30
CA THR A 51 26.99 59.14 39.44
C THR A 51 25.91 58.08 39.61
N LYS A 52 24.89 58.33 40.45
CA LYS A 52 23.74 57.42 40.61
C LYS A 52 23.01 57.17 39.29
N ARG A 53 22.71 58.22 38.52
CA ARG A 53 22.09 58.08 37.19
C ARG A 53 22.95 57.27 36.22
N LYS A 54 24.27 57.47 36.23
CA LYS A 54 25.21 56.69 35.41
C LYS A 54 25.23 55.21 35.83
N ALA A 55 25.33 54.94 37.13
CA ALA A 55 25.31 53.59 37.68
C ALA A 55 23.99 52.87 37.35
N GLN A 56 22.85 53.56 37.50
CA GLN A 56 21.54 53.02 37.13
C GLN A 56 21.47 52.65 35.64
N ARG A 57 21.91 53.54 34.74
CA ARG A 57 21.94 53.25 33.30
C ARG A 57 22.84 52.05 32.97
N GLN A 58 24.00 51.95 33.62
CA GLN A 58 24.89 50.80 33.44
C GLN A 58 24.24 49.51 33.93
N PHE A 59 23.62 49.54 35.10
CA PHE A 59 22.91 48.40 35.66
C PHE A 59 21.74 47.97 34.76
N THR A 60 20.91 48.89 34.29
CA THR A 60 19.82 48.57 33.36
C THR A 60 20.36 47.95 32.08
N LYS A 61 21.44 48.50 31.51
CA LYS A 61 22.07 47.94 30.31
C LYS A 61 22.62 46.53 30.55
N GLN A 62 23.24 46.27 31.71
CA GLN A 62 23.72 44.95 32.10
C GLN A 62 22.56 43.96 32.22
N LYS A 63 21.45 44.35 32.87
CA LYS A 63 20.26 43.50 32.98
C LYS A 63 19.60 43.22 31.65
N GLU A 64 19.57 44.19 30.74
CA GLU A 64 19.11 43.96 29.36
C GLU A 64 20.00 42.95 28.63
N THR A 65 21.33 43.02 28.80
CA THR A 65 22.25 42.06 28.16
C THR A 65 22.13 40.66 28.75
N GLU A 66 22.01 40.53 30.07
CA GLU A 66 21.77 39.24 30.75
C GLU A 66 20.45 38.63 30.29
N PHE A 67 19.39 39.45 30.19
CA PHE A 67 18.08 38.98 29.74
C PHE A 67 18.11 38.50 28.28
N ARG A 68 18.80 39.22 27.39
CA ARG A 68 18.99 38.78 26.00
C ARG A 68 19.75 37.46 25.91
N ALA A 69 20.86 37.33 26.64
CA ALA A 69 21.63 36.09 26.69
C ALA A 69 20.77 34.92 27.18
N LEU A 70 19.98 35.13 28.23
CA LEU A 70 19.08 34.10 28.76
C LEU A 70 18.00 33.68 27.73
N LEU A 71 17.43 34.63 26.99
CA LEU A 71 16.49 34.32 25.90
C LEU A 71 17.15 33.52 24.77
N GLU A 72 18.38 33.86 24.40
CA GLU A 72 19.16 33.12 23.41
C GLU A 72 19.42 31.68 23.90
N GLU A 73 19.82 31.50 25.15
CA GLU A 73 20.00 30.17 25.77
C GLU A 73 18.72 29.33 25.74
N TYR A 74 17.57 29.92 26.13
CA TYR A 74 16.29 29.22 26.07
C TYR A 74 15.90 28.86 24.64
N SER A 75 16.10 29.76 23.66
CA SER A 75 15.81 29.48 22.26
C SER A 75 16.64 28.31 21.74
N VAL A 76 17.94 28.26 22.08
CA VAL A 76 18.83 27.15 21.72
C VAL A 76 18.40 25.85 22.41
N ALA A 77 17.98 25.92 23.67
CA ALA A 77 17.49 24.76 24.40
C ALA A 77 16.21 24.19 23.77
N ILE A 78 15.26 25.05 23.38
CA ILE A 78 14.04 24.67 22.66
C ILE A 78 14.40 23.95 21.36
N ILE A 79 15.23 24.56 20.51
CA ILE A 79 15.66 23.97 19.23
C ILE A 79 16.32 22.60 19.44
N LYS A 80 17.17 22.45 20.46
CA LYS A 80 17.82 21.16 20.79
C LYS A 80 16.79 20.12 21.24
N SER A 81 15.82 20.52 22.07
CA SER A 81 14.77 19.63 22.55
C SER A 81 13.87 19.15 21.40
N GLU A 82 13.47 20.05 20.50
CA GLU A 82 12.68 19.74 19.31
C GLU A 82 13.41 18.73 18.42
N LYS A 83 14.68 18.98 18.10
CA LYS A 83 15.52 18.05 17.32
C LYS A 83 15.62 16.67 17.99
N ARG A 84 15.78 16.63 19.32
CA ARG A 84 15.83 15.37 20.06
C ARG A 84 14.50 14.61 19.95
N THR A 85 13.37 15.29 20.14
CA THR A 85 12.04 14.67 20.03
C THR A 85 11.75 14.20 18.61
N GLU A 86 12.16 14.96 17.60
CA GLU A 86 12.04 14.58 16.20
C GLU A 86 12.85 13.33 15.88
N LEU A 87 14.12 13.26 16.32
CA LEU A 87 14.97 12.08 16.13
C LEU A 87 14.39 10.84 16.80
N LEU A 88 13.89 10.96 18.03
CA LEU A 88 13.24 9.85 18.73
C LEU A 88 12.01 9.35 17.99
N THR A 89 11.21 10.27 17.44
CA THR A 89 10.01 9.94 16.68
C THR A 89 10.38 9.21 15.38
N ARG A 90 11.35 9.72 14.62
CA ARG A 90 11.86 9.09 13.40
C ARG A 90 12.42 7.69 13.70
N PHE A 91 13.26 7.56 14.73
CA PHE A 91 13.81 6.28 15.15
C PHE A 91 12.74 5.25 15.53
N SER A 92 11.68 5.68 16.24
CA SER A 92 10.55 4.82 16.59
C SER A 92 9.78 4.35 15.35
N ILE A 93 9.50 5.26 14.41
CA ILE A 93 8.82 4.94 13.14
C ILE A 93 9.66 3.95 12.32
N ASP A 94 10.95 4.22 12.16
CA ASP A 94 11.87 3.41 11.36
C ASP A 94 12.01 2.01 11.94
N ASN A 95 12.22 1.87 13.24
CA ASN A 95 12.28 0.57 13.91
C ASN A 95 10.99 -0.22 13.73
N ARG A 96 9.83 0.42 13.96
CA ARG A 96 8.53 -0.24 13.75
C ARG A 96 8.35 -0.67 12.29
N SER A 97 8.83 0.13 11.34
CA SER A 97 8.76 -0.21 9.91
C SER A 97 9.66 -1.41 9.56
N ILE A 98 10.82 -1.52 10.19
CA ILE A 98 11.77 -2.62 10.00
C ILE A 98 11.17 -3.91 10.58
N GLU A 99 10.62 -3.84 11.80
CA GLU A 99 9.96 -5.00 12.42
C GLU A 99 8.77 -5.49 11.60
N LYS A 100 7.90 -4.58 11.12
CA LYS A 100 6.80 -4.93 10.22
C LYS A 100 7.29 -5.64 8.95
N ARG A 101 8.36 -5.13 8.33
CA ARG A 101 8.97 -5.76 7.14
C ARG A 101 9.53 -7.15 7.44
N LYS A 102 10.19 -7.34 8.59
CA LYS A 102 10.69 -8.65 9.04
C LYS A 102 9.54 -9.64 9.24
N LEU A 103 8.47 -9.23 9.91
CA LEU A 103 7.29 -10.07 10.12
C LEU A 103 6.61 -10.45 8.80
N ALA A 104 6.44 -9.48 7.89
CA ALA A 104 5.90 -9.74 6.56
C ALA A 104 6.77 -10.73 5.78
N ALA A 105 8.09 -10.60 5.83
CA ALA A 105 9.01 -11.53 5.17
C ALA A 105 8.88 -12.97 5.72
N ILE A 106 8.77 -13.11 7.04
CA ILE A 106 8.55 -14.42 7.69
C ILE A 106 7.21 -15.02 7.26
N GLU A 107 6.15 -14.22 7.22
CA GLU A 107 4.84 -14.69 6.79
C GLU A 107 4.83 -15.10 5.32
N THR A 108 5.47 -14.32 4.44
CA THR A 108 5.60 -14.68 3.02
C THR A 108 6.41 -15.95 2.83
N ALA A 109 7.47 -16.16 3.61
CA ALA A 109 8.26 -17.39 3.56
C ALA A 109 7.42 -18.60 4.00
N LYS A 110 6.67 -18.48 5.10
CA LYS A 110 5.76 -19.54 5.57
C LYS A 110 4.69 -19.89 4.54
N ARG A 111 4.11 -18.89 3.86
CA ARG A 111 3.14 -19.14 2.78
C ARG A 111 3.80 -19.83 1.59
N ALA A 112 5.03 -19.44 1.23
CA ALA A 112 5.77 -20.09 0.16
C ALA A 112 6.11 -21.56 0.50
N ASP A 113 6.50 -21.85 1.74
CA ASP A 113 6.70 -23.22 2.22
C ASP A 113 5.41 -24.04 2.11
N GLN A 114 4.28 -23.51 2.58
CA GLN A 114 2.97 -24.18 2.49
C GLN A 114 2.57 -24.49 1.04
N LEU A 115 2.84 -23.58 0.11
CA LEU A 115 2.57 -23.79 -1.32
C LEU A 115 3.49 -24.87 -1.91
N ARG A 116 4.76 -24.91 -1.50
CA ARG A 116 5.68 -25.98 -1.91
C ARG A 116 5.22 -27.35 -1.40
N ASP A 117 4.90 -27.46 -0.11
CA ASP A 117 4.40 -28.70 0.49
C ASP A 117 3.09 -29.17 -0.19
N ALA A 118 2.20 -28.23 -0.52
CA ALA A 118 0.97 -28.54 -1.23
C ALA A 118 1.25 -29.03 -2.67
N ALA A 119 2.16 -28.39 -3.39
CA ALA A 119 2.57 -28.81 -4.72
C ALA A 119 3.21 -30.21 -4.69
N GLU A 120 4.09 -30.48 -3.73
CA GLU A 120 4.70 -31.79 -3.56
C GLU A 120 3.64 -32.87 -3.31
N LYS A 121 2.65 -32.60 -2.45
CA LYS A 121 1.52 -33.53 -2.23
C LYS A 121 0.72 -33.79 -3.49
N ILE A 122 0.44 -32.75 -4.29
CA ILE A 122 -0.25 -32.91 -5.58
C ILE A 122 0.57 -33.82 -6.51
N THR A 123 1.87 -33.55 -6.67
CA THR A 123 2.71 -34.41 -7.53
C THR A 123 2.81 -35.85 -7.04
N GLN A 124 2.77 -36.10 -5.73
CA GLN A 124 2.72 -37.45 -5.18
C GLN A 124 1.39 -38.15 -5.47
N LEU A 125 0.26 -37.43 -5.38
CA LEU A 125 -1.04 -37.96 -5.73
C LEU A 125 -1.13 -38.28 -7.22
N GLU A 126 -0.67 -37.38 -8.08
CA GLU A 126 -0.61 -37.60 -9.53
C GLU A 126 0.22 -38.83 -9.89
N LYS A 127 1.37 -39.04 -9.21
CA LYS A 127 2.17 -40.25 -9.40
C LYS A 127 1.43 -41.52 -9.00
N ARG A 128 0.74 -41.53 -7.85
CA ARG A 128 -0.05 -42.69 -7.43
C ARG A 128 -1.20 -42.97 -8.39
N ASP A 129 -1.91 -41.94 -8.84
CA ASP A 129 -2.98 -42.09 -9.83
C ASP A 129 -2.44 -42.69 -11.14
N GLU A 130 -1.24 -42.27 -11.57
CA GLU A 130 -0.61 -42.82 -12.77
C GLU A 130 -0.16 -44.28 -12.59
N GLU A 131 0.40 -44.61 -11.43
CA GLU A 131 0.73 -46.00 -11.06
C GLU A 131 -0.53 -46.89 -11.02
N GLU A 132 -1.63 -46.40 -10.43
CA GLU A 132 -2.91 -47.12 -10.40
C GLU A 132 -3.46 -47.33 -11.82
N LYS A 133 -3.42 -46.30 -12.68
CA LYS A 133 -3.79 -46.44 -14.10
C LYS A 133 -2.94 -47.50 -14.78
N GLN A 134 -1.62 -47.48 -14.59
CA GLN A 134 -0.73 -48.46 -15.21
C GLN A 134 -1.08 -49.88 -14.75
N VAL A 135 -1.32 -50.10 -13.46
CA VAL A 135 -1.77 -51.40 -12.92
C VAL A 135 -3.09 -51.84 -13.54
N THR A 136 -4.05 -50.93 -13.74
CA THR A 136 -5.32 -51.27 -14.40
C THR A 136 -5.14 -51.64 -15.88
N LEU A 137 -4.27 -50.92 -16.60
CA LEU A 137 -3.94 -51.21 -17.99
C LEU A 137 -3.26 -52.58 -18.13
N ASP A 138 -2.26 -52.86 -17.29
CA ASP A 138 -1.55 -54.14 -17.29
C ASP A 138 -2.52 -55.30 -17.02
N LYS A 139 -3.46 -55.13 -16.07
CA LYS A 139 -4.49 -56.14 -15.77
C LYS A 139 -5.45 -56.35 -16.94
N LEU A 140 -5.90 -55.28 -17.59
CA LEU A 140 -6.75 -55.37 -18.78
C LEU A 140 -6.02 -56.08 -19.92
N GLN A 141 -4.75 -55.75 -20.14
CA GLN A 141 -3.92 -56.41 -21.13
C GLN A 141 -3.78 -57.91 -20.85
N GLN A 142 -3.50 -58.31 -19.60
CA GLN A 142 -3.45 -59.72 -19.22
C GLN A 142 -4.80 -60.43 -19.47
N CYS A 143 -5.93 -59.80 -19.17
CA CYS A 143 -7.25 -60.35 -19.46
C CYS A 143 -7.49 -60.51 -20.97
N MET A 144 -7.08 -59.54 -21.79
CA MET A 144 -7.16 -59.61 -23.24
C MET A 144 -6.30 -60.75 -23.79
N GLU A 145 -5.05 -60.87 -23.33
CA GLU A 145 -4.14 -61.94 -23.74
C GLU A 145 -4.70 -63.32 -23.38
N ALA A 146 -5.21 -63.49 -22.16
CA ALA A 146 -5.86 -64.72 -21.73
C ALA A 146 -7.11 -65.04 -22.58
N SER A 147 -7.93 -64.04 -22.90
CA SER A 147 -9.11 -64.21 -23.76
C SER A 147 -8.72 -64.58 -25.19
N ASN A 148 -7.69 -63.94 -25.74
CA ASN A 148 -7.17 -64.23 -27.07
C ASN A 148 -6.63 -65.66 -27.15
N GLU A 149 -5.85 -66.09 -26.15
CA GLU A 149 -5.34 -67.46 -26.06
C GLU A 149 -6.48 -68.48 -26.02
N MET A 150 -7.53 -68.25 -25.23
CA MET A 150 -8.72 -69.11 -25.23
C MET A 150 -9.43 -69.09 -26.59
N GLY A 151 -9.59 -67.93 -27.23
CA GLY A 151 -10.17 -67.81 -28.56
C GLY A 151 -9.41 -68.59 -29.63
N ARG A 152 -8.07 -68.64 -29.55
CA ARG A 152 -7.24 -69.47 -30.43
C ARG A 152 -7.43 -70.96 -30.15
N ARG A 153 -7.49 -71.39 -28.88
CA ARG A 153 -7.74 -72.79 -28.51
C ARG A 153 -9.10 -73.30 -29.01
N TYR A 154 -10.11 -72.44 -29.05
CA TYR A 154 -11.43 -72.76 -29.58
C TYR A 154 -11.62 -72.46 -31.08
N GLY A 155 -10.58 -72.02 -31.79
CA GLY A 155 -10.62 -71.76 -33.24
C GLY A 155 -11.37 -70.49 -33.67
N LEU A 156 -11.70 -69.58 -32.75
CA LEU A 156 -12.31 -68.27 -33.04
C LEU A 156 -11.30 -67.23 -33.53
N LEU A 157 -10.02 -67.38 -33.18
CA LEU A 157 -8.94 -66.48 -33.60
C LEU A 157 -7.84 -67.25 -34.37
N PRO A 158 -7.16 -66.63 -35.36
CA PRO A 158 -6.05 -67.25 -36.10
C PRO A 158 -4.89 -67.69 -35.19
N ALA A 159 -3.96 -68.52 -35.65
CA ALA A 159 -2.76 -68.89 -34.88
C ALA A 159 -1.75 -67.71 -34.80
N ILE A 160 -0.91 -67.68 -33.76
CA ILE A 160 0.17 -66.69 -33.66
C ILE A 160 1.15 -66.99 -34.81
N ASN A 161 1.46 -65.99 -35.64
CA ASN A 161 2.23 -66.08 -36.90
C ASN A 161 1.47 -66.58 -38.14
N THR A 162 0.14 -66.59 -38.11
CA THR A 162 -0.60 -66.67 -39.38
C THR A 162 -0.28 -65.40 -40.17
N PRO A 163 0.27 -65.46 -41.40
CA PRO A 163 0.52 -64.26 -42.18
C PRO A 163 -0.78 -63.47 -42.31
N ALA A 164 -0.70 -62.14 -42.18
CA ALA A 164 -1.86 -61.28 -42.34
C ALA A 164 -2.55 -61.68 -43.65
N ALA A 165 -3.85 -61.99 -43.57
CA ALA A 165 -4.64 -62.28 -44.76
C ALA A 165 -4.36 -61.14 -45.74
N ALA A 166 -3.99 -61.50 -46.98
CA ALA A 166 -3.79 -60.51 -48.02
C ALA A 166 -5.00 -59.56 -47.96
N PRO A 167 -4.78 -58.22 -47.98
CA PRO A 167 -5.91 -57.29 -48.01
C PRO A 167 -6.84 -57.82 -49.10
N ALA A 168 -8.11 -58.03 -48.73
CA ALA A 168 -9.09 -58.47 -49.70
C ALA A 168 -8.90 -57.56 -50.90
N GLU A 169 -8.58 -58.16 -52.05
CA GLU A 169 -8.50 -57.45 -53.33
C GLU A 169 -9.71 -56.54 -53.32
N GLU A 170 -9.49 -55.22 -53.39
CA GLU A 170 -10.56 -54.23 -53.34
C GLU A 170 -11.55 -54.65 -54.42
N GLN A 171 -12.58 -55.40 -54.02
CA GLN A 171 -13.76 -55.49 -54.82
C GLN A 171 -14.21 -54.04 -54.82
N ASP A 172 -14.21 -53.43 -56.01
CA ASP A 172 -14.92 -52.21 -56.36
C ASP A 172 -16.44 -52.42 -56.13
N GLU A 173 -16.82 -52.95 -54.98
CA GLU A 173 -18.12 -52.74 -54.38
C GLU A 173 -18.14 -51.27 -53.98
N THR A 174 -18.52 -50.44 -54.94
CA THR A 174 -18.90 -49.04 -54.71
C THR A 174 -20.09 -49.04 -53.75
N SER A 175 -19.82 -49.20 -52.46
CA SER A 175 -20.82 -49.08 -51.40
C SER A 175 -21.15 -47.60 -51.26
N THR A 176 -22.20 -47.16 -51.94
CA THR A 176 -22.68 -45.79 -51.83
C THR A 176 -23.45 -45.65 -50.51
N VAL A 177 -22.81 -45.08 -49.49
CA VAL A 177 -23.46 -44.79 -48.22
C VAL A 177 -24.37 -43.58 -48.39
N LEU A 178 -25.68 -43.82 -48.42
CA LEU A 178 -26.69 -42.77 -48.42
C LEU A 178 -27.04 -42.41 -46.97
N ILE A 179 -26.55 -41.26 -46.50
CA ILE A 179 -26.89 -40.73 -45.16
C ILE A 179 -28.13 -39.85 -45.29
N LEU A 180 -29.32 -40.40 -44.97
CA LEU A 180 -30.52 -39.59 -44.79
C LEU A 180 -30.43 -38.85 -43.44
N ARG A 181 -30.09 -37.55 -43.48
CA ARG A 181 -30.32 -36.66 -42.34
C ARG A 181 -31.78 -36.24 -42.32
N VAL A 182 -32.57 -36.91 -41.49
CA VAL A 182 -33.92 -36.45 -41.16
C VAL A 182 -33.76 -35.28 -40.18
N ASN A 183 -33.96 -34.05 -40.67
CA ASN A 183 -34.01 -32.88 -39.81
C ASN A 183 -35.30 -32.93 -38.97
N ASN A 184 -35.25 -33.62 -37.83
CA ASN A 184 -36.23 -33.43 -36.77
C ASN A 184 -35.88 -32.15 -36.01
N ALA A 185 -35.94 -31.00 -36.69
CA ALA A 185 -35.97 -29.72 -36.00
C ALA A 185 -37.33 -29.65 -35.26
N PRO A 186 -37.36 -29.51 -33.94
CA PRO A 186 -38.59 -29.12 -33.27
C PRO A 186 -38.94 -27.73 -33.78
N LEU A 187 -40.11 -27.60 -34.40
CA LEU A 187 -40.72 -26.30 -34.63
C LEU A 187 -40.77 -25.56 -33.28
N PRO A 188 -40.26 -24.31 -33.17
CA PRO A 188 -40.50 -23.52 -31.99
C PRO A 188 -41.99 -23.19 -31.97
N SER A 189 -42.72 -23.82 -31.04
CA SER A 189 -44.07 -23.38 -30.69
C SER A 189 -43.95 -22.44 -29.51
N ASP A 190 -44.35 -21.21 -29.75
CA ASP A 190 -44.53 -20.19 -28.73
C ASP A 190 -45.59 -20.61 -27.70
N THR A 191 -45.31 -20.27 -26.45
CA THR A 191 -46.27 -19.94 -25.38
C THR A 191 -47.02 -21.07 -24.65
N GLU A 192 -46.69 -21.18 -23.36
CA GLU A 192 -47.50 -21.59 -22.19
C GLU A 192 -48.44 -22.79 -22.25
N ALA A 193 -48.15 -23.81 -21.44
CA ALA A 193 -48.91 -24.13 -20.21
C ALA A 193 -48.74 -25.60 -19.78
N SER A 194 -48.51 -25.78 -18.48
CA SER A 194 -49.09 -26.85 -17.65
C SER A 194 -48.70 -28.33 -17.90
N ARG A 195 -47.99 -28.85 -16.90
CA ARG A 195 -48.19 -30.16 -16.22
C ARG A 195 -47.97 -31.48 -16.99
N THR A 196 -47.13 -32.31 -16.34
CA THR A 196 -47.06 -33.79 -16.30
C THR A 196 -46.56 -34.56 -17.53
N PRO A 197 -45.66 -35.54 -17.34
CA PRO A 197 -45.19 -36.41 -18.41
C PRO A 197 -46.20 -37.53 -18.67
N GLY A 198 -46.89 -37.46 -19.81
CA GLY A 198 -47.59 -38.59 -20.42
C GLY A 198 -46.87 -39.01 -21.71
N PRO A 199 -46.79 -40.30 -22.04
CA PRO A 199 -46.02 -40.78 -23.18
C PRO A 199 -46.82 -40.55 -24.47
N SER A 200 -46.60 -39.40 -25.12
CA SER A 200 -47.11 -39.19 -26.48
C SER A 200 -46.20 -39.91 -27.47
N MET A 201 -46.58 -41.15 -27.80
CA MET A 201 -46.14 -41.81 -29.03
C MET A 201 -46.58 -40.96 -30.24
N LEU A 202 -45.71 -40.04 -30.66
CA LEU A 202 -45.79 -39.46 -31.99
C LEU A 202 -45.48 -40.58 -32.97
N THR A 203 -46.53 -41.18 -33.50
CA THR A 203 -46.51 -42.06 -34.66
C THR A 203 -45.82 -41.33 -35.80
N ALA A 204 -44.54 -41.62 -36.02
CA ALA A 204 -43.78 -41.09 -37.13
C ALA A 204 -44.53 -41.44 -38.43
N LYS A 205 -45.06 -40.42 -39.10
CA LYS A 205 -45.71 -40.53 -40.41
C LYS A 205 -44.72 -41.23 -41.33
N ARG A 206 -44.99 -42.47 -41.75
CA ARG A 206 -44.11 -43.24 -42.65
C ARG A 206 -44.00 -42.48 -43.97
N GLN A 207 -42.88 -41.80 -44.18
CA GLN A 207 -42.55 -41.19 -45.46
C GLN A 207 -41.86 -42.25 -46.32
N TYR A 208 -42.46 -42.55 -47.47
CA TYR A 208 -41.88 -43.43 -48.48
C TYR A 208 -41.22 -42.56 -49.54
N PHE A 209 -40.00 -42.91 -49.93
CA PHE A 209 -39.33 -42.31 -51.08
C PHE A 209 -38.92 -43.42 -52.06
N THR A 210 -38.98 -43.10 -53.34
CA THR A 210 -38.54 -43.97 -54.42
C THR A 210 -37.34 -43.32 -55.11
N LEU A 211 -36.21 -44.01 -55.11
CA LEU A 211 -34.97 -43.54 -55.73
C LEU A 211 -34.63 -44.42 -56.94
N ASN A 212 -34.35 -43.81 -58.09
CA ASN A 212 -33.89 -44.54 -59.27
C ASN A 212 -32.35 -44.64 -59.28
N LEU A 213 -31.85 -45.81 -58.89
CA LEU A 213 -30.43 -46.11 -58.73
C LEU A 213 -29.60 -45.92 -60.02
N LYS A 214 -30.22 -45.98 -61.22
CA LYS A 214 -29.50 -45.78 -62.49
C LYS A 214 -29.00 -44.34 -62.67
N ARG A 215 -29.56 -43.36 -61.95
CA ARG A 215 -29.16 -41.93 -62.04
C ARG A 215 -28.08 -41.56 -61.02
N CYS A 216 -27.74 -42.44 -60.07
CA CYS A 216 -26.84 -42.14 -58.96
C CYS A 216 -25.39 -42.59 -59.21
N LYS A 217 -25.00 -42.84 -60.47
CA LYS A 217 -23.71 -43.47 -60.78
C LYS A 217 -22.50 -42.59 -60.42
N HIS A 218 -22.65 -41.25 -60.37
CA HIS A 218 -21.56 -40.28 -60.13
C HIS A 218 -22.07 -39.03 -59.38
N VAL A 219 -22.89 -39.20 -58.34
CA VAL A 219 -23.45 -38.05 -57.59
C VAL A 219 -22.88 -38.05 -56.17
N GLU A 220 -22.09 -37.03 -55.83
CA GLU A 220 -21.43 -36.90 -54.51
C GLU A 220 -22.38 -36.40 -53.41
N GLU A 221 -23.43 -35.66 -53.74
CA GLU A 221 -24.43 -35.20 -52.76
C GLU A 221 -25.82 -35.10 -53.42
N LEU A 222 -26.84 -35.72 -52.81
CA LEU A 222 -28.25 -35.57 -53.19
C LEU A 222 -28.97 -34.82 -52.07
N ARG A 223 -29.28 -33.54 -52.30
CA ARG A 223 -30.15 -32.78 -51.40
C ARG A 223 -31.60 -33.07 -51.76
N ALA A 224 -32.39 -33.47 -50.76
CA ALA A 224 -33.82 -33.63 -50.91
C ALA A 224 -34.45 -32.26 -51.21
N PHE A 225 -35.01 -32.11 -52.42
CA PHE A 225 -35.90 -31.00 -52.74
C PHE A 225 -37.31 -31.48 -52.38
N THR A 226 -37.97 -30.82 -51.43
CA THR A 226 -39.38 -31.08 -51.13
C THR A 226 -40.20 -30.62 -52.32
N TRP A 227 -40.72 -31.58 -53.08
CA TRP A 227 -41.62 -31.33 -54.18
C TRP A 227 -43.02 -31.08 -53.62
N ASP A 228 -43.31 -29.83 -53.29
CA ASP A 228 -44.68 -29.38 -53.08
C ASP A 228 -45.29 -29.24 -54.46
N GLY A 229 -46.39 -29.96 -54.72
CA GLY A 229 -46.97 -30.22 -56.05
C GLY A 229 -47.55 -29.00 -56.80
N THR A 230 -46.93 -27.83 -56.70
CA THR A 230 -47.34 -26.58 -57.34
C THR A 230 -46.13 -25.73 -57.74
N SER A 231 -45.33 -26.16 -58.72
CA SER A 231 -44.57 -25.26 -59.60
C SER A 231 -43.80 -26.05 -60.66
N SER A 232 -44.12 -25.82 -61.93
CA SER A 232 -43.29 -26.20 -63.06
C SER A 232 -42.09 -25.25 -63.12
N SER A 233 -40.93 -25.69 -62.64
CA SER A 233 -39.66 -25.04 -62.98
C SER A 233 -38.59 -26.10 -63.18
N THR A 234 -38.14 -26.21 -64.42
CA THR A 234 -36.96 -26.96 -64.84
C THR A 234 -35.75 -26.59 -63.96
N PRO A 235 -34.95 -27.57 -63.48
CA PRO A 235 -33.74 -27.25 -62.76
C PRO A 235 -32.65 -26.76 -63.72
N GLU A 236 -32.16 -25.54 -63.47
CA GLU A 236 -30.92 -25.01 -64.02
C GLU A 236 -29.73 -25.82 -63.50
N TYR A 237 -28.88 -26.27 -64.42
CA TYR A 237 -27.60 -26.90 -64.12
C TYR A 237 -26.58 -25.83 -63.79
N GLN A 238 -26.05 -25.83 -62.55
CA GLN A 238 -24.74 -25.23 -62.29
C GLN A 238 -23.69 -26.33 -62.44
N ARG A 239 -22.68 -26.07 -63.28
CA ARG A 239 -21.49 -26.90 -63.47
C ARG A 239 -20.50 -26.69 -62.35
#